data_AF-A0A494REX7-F1
#
_entry.id   AF-A0A494REX7-F1
#
_cell.length_a   1.000
_cell.length_b   1.000
_cell.length_c   1.000
_cell.angle_alpha   90.00
_cell.angle_beta   90.00
_cell.angle_gamma   90.00
#
_symmetry.space_group_name_H-M   'P 1'
#
loop_
_entity.id
_entity.type
_entity.pdbx_description
1 polymer ?
#
loop_
_entity_poly.entity_id
_entity_poly.type
_entity_poly.pdbx_seq_one_letter_code
_entity_poly.pdbx_strand_id
1 'polypeptide(L)'
;MHRIKGYHAHLYFDASTIDQARALGEEARRLFGVTMGRVHERPVGPHPDWSCQLAFGPELIGIVLPWLALNRHGLVVFLHPDTGNDLLDHTDHAIWMGAIRPLDLSVF
;
A
#
# COMPACT_ATOMS: atom_id res chain seq x y z
N MET A 1 -7.49 -19.55 -12.94
CA MET A 1 -6.48 -18.54 -12.56
C MET A 1 -7.23 -17.26 -12.22
N HIS A 2 -7.07 -16.73 -11.00
CA HIS A 2 -7.63 -15.41 -10.67
C HIS A 2 -6.84 -14.34 -11.44
N ARG A 3 -7.54 -13.44 -12.11
CA ARG A 3 -6.93 -12.33 -12.85
C ARG A 3 -6.74 -11.15 -11.88
N ILE A 4 -5.52 -10.67 -11.75
CA ILE A 4 -5.22 -9.45 -10.99
C ILE A 4 -5.86 -8.25 -11.73
N LYS A 5 -6.73 -7.53 -11.04
CA LYS A 5 -7.46 -6.36 -11.57
C LYS A 5 -6.74 -5.05 -11.28
N GLY A 6 -5.89 -5.04 -10.25
CA GLY A 6 -5.08 -3.92 -9.83
C GLY A 6 -4.22 -4.30 -8.64
N TYR A 7 -3.56 -3.30 -8.06
CA TYR A 7 -2.81 -3.42 -6.82
C TYR A 7 -3.12 -2.24 -5.92
N HIS A 8 -3.07 -2.49 -4.63
CA HIS A 8 -3.02 -1.45 -3.61
C HIS A 8 -1.70 -1.51 -2.87
N ALA A 9 -1.05 -0.37 -2.70
CA ALA A 9 0.07 -0.18 -1.79
C ALA A 9 -0.34 0.76 -0.67
N HIS A 10 -0.24 0.31 0.58
CA HIS A 10 -0.50 1.10 1.77
C HIS A 10 0.84 1.56 2.33
N LEU A 11 1.06 2.87 2.29
CA LEU A 11 2.18 3.51 2.98
C LEU A 11 1.83 3.59 4.46
N TYR A 12 2.55 2.89 5.32
CA TYR A 12 2.36 2.94 6.77
C TYR A 12 3.28 3.95 7.41
N PHE A 13 2.69 4.77 8.28
CA PHE A 13 3.34 5.87 8.96
C PHE A 13 2.74 6.08 10.35
N ASP A 14 3.22 7.12 11.02
CA ASP A 14 2.70 7.63 12.28
C ASP A 14 2.80 9.17 12.31
N ALA A 15 2.53 9.77 13.47
CA ALA A 15 2.62 11.22 13.64
C ALA A 15 4.00 11.80 13.30
N SER A 16 5.08 11.03 13.44
CA SER A 16 6.44 11.50 13.16
C SER A 16 6.82 11.44 11.68
N THR A 17 6.07 10.67 10.88
CA THR A 17 6.40 10.35 9.48
C THR A 17 5.29 10.69 8.48
N ILE A 18 4.22 11.36 8.92
CA ILE A 18 3.06 11.70 8.07
C ILE A 18 3.43 12.55 6.84
N ASP A 19 4.27 13.57 7.01
CA ASP A 19 4.65 14.45 5.90
C ASP A 19 5.49 13.71 4.85
N GLN A 20 6.33 12.79 5.31
CA GLN A 20 7.10 11.90 4.45
C GLN A 20 6.18 10.97 3.64
N ALA A 21 5.17 10.37 4.27
CA ALA A 21 4.22 9.50 3.59
C ALA A 21 3.35 10.28 2.58
N ARG A 22 2.92 11.49 2.94
CA ARG A 22 2.19 12.40 2.03
C ARG A 22 3.03 12.76 0.82
N ALA A 23 4.27 13.19 1.04
CA ALA A 23 5.18 13.56 -0.04
C ALA A 23 5.45 12.37 -0.99
N LEU A 24 5.69 11.18 -0.44
CA LEU A 24 5.91 9.97 -1.23
C LEU A 24 4.68 9.59 -2.07
N GLY A 25 3.48 9.65 -1.48
CA GLY A 25 2.23 9.35 -2.18
C GLY A 25 1.92 10.34 -3.30
N GLU A 26 2.11 11.64 -3.05
CA GLU A 26 1.90 12.68 -4.06
C GLU A 26 2.92 12.57 -5.20
N GLU A 27 4.17 12.21 -4.89
CA GLU A 27 5.19 11.99 -5.90
C GLU A 27 4.87 10.76 -6.76
N ALA A 28 4.42 9.65 -6.15
CA ALA A 28 3.97 8.47 -6.89
C ALA A 28 2.79 8.80 -7.81
N ARG A 29 1.82 9.58 -7.33
CA ARG A 29 0.68 10.07 -8.12
C ARG A 29 1.14 10.91 -9.30
N ARG A 30 2.10 11.82 -9.08
CA ARG A 30 2.65 12.70 -10.10
C ARG A 30 3.43 11.93 -11.17
N LEU A 31 4.24 10.94 -10.78
CA LEU A 31 5.11 10.19 -11.68
C LEU A 31 4.37 9.13 -12.50
N PHE A 32 3.43 8.42 -11.88
CA PHE A 32 2.84 7.21 -12.47
C PHE A 32 1.33 7.27 -12.65
N GLY A 33 0.68 8.36 -12.20
CA GLY A 33 -0.78 8.49 -12.27
C GLY A 33 -1.53 7.53 -11.35
N VAL A 34 -0.89 7.01 -10.30
CA VAL A 34 -1.59 6.18 -9.29
C VAL A 34 -2.65 7.00 -8.56
N THR A 35 -3.73 6.36 -8.12
CA THR A 35 -4.75 7.01 -7.31
C THR A 35 -4.33 7.00 -5.84
N MET A 36 -4.02 8.17 -5.28
CA MET A 36 -3.76 8.33 -3.85
C MET A 36 -5.08 8.50 -3.09
N GLY A 37 -5.30 7.64 -2.09
CA GLY A 37 -6.46 7.67 -1.21
C GLY A 37 -6.32 8.69 -0.08
N ARG A 38 -7.32 8.70 0.81
CA ARG A 38 -7.28 9.53 2.01
C ARG A 38 -6.10 9.16 2.91
N VAL A 39 -5.50 10.17 3.54
CA VAL A 39 -4.52 9.97 4.61
C VAL A 39 -5.26 9.69 5.91
N HIS A 40 -5.09 8.48 6.44
CA HIS A 40 -5.73 8.02 7.67
C HIS A 40 -4.77 8.09 8.83
N GLU A 41 -4.98 9.05 9.74
CA GLU A 41 -4.19 9.26 10.96
C GLU A 41 -4.69 8.38 12.12
N ARG A 42 -5.08 7.14 11.80
CA ARG A 42 -5.52 6.08 12.71
C ARG A 42 -5.56 4.74 11.99
N PRO A 43 -5.54 3.60 12.70
CA PRO A 43 -5.87 2.30 12.14
C PRO A 43 -7.28 2.30 11.51
N VAL A 44 -7.41 1.69 10.34
CA VAL A 44 -8.68 1.57 9.59
C VAL A 44 -8.71 0.23 8.87
N GLY A 45 -9.83 -0.49 9.01
CA GLY A 45 -9.99 -1.81 8.39
C GLY A 45 -8.90 -2.77 8.88
N PRO A 46 -8.23 -3.51 7.99
CA PRO A 46 -7.22 -4.49 8.37
C PRO A 46 -5.88 -3.85 8.77
N HIS A 47 -5.71 -2.54 8.59
CA HIS A 47 -4.41 -1.89 8.73
C HIS A 47 -4.13 -1.47 10.19
N PRO A 48 -3.03 -1.96 10.80
CA PRO A 48 -2.73 -1.73 12.21
C PRO A 48 -2.08 -0.37 12.49
N ASP A 49 -1.60 0.31 11.44
CA ASP A 49 -0.91 1.61 11.51
C ASP A 49 -1.71 2.70 10.81
N TRP A 50 -1.26 3.95 10.93
CA TRP A 50 -1.78 5.03 10.08
C TRP A 50 -1.36 4.76 8.64
N SER A 51 -2.22 5.06 7.68
CA SER A 51 -1.94 4.67 6.31
C SER A 51 -2.53 5.59 5.25
N CYS A 52 -1.94 5.50 4.06
CA CYS A 52 -2.46 6.09 2.84
C CYS A 52 -2.31 5.06 1.72
N GLN A 53 -3.42 4.80 1.02
CA GLN A 53 -3.46 3.85 -0.08
C GLN A 53 -3.03 4.50 -1.38
N LEU A 54 -2.26 3.78 -2.19
CA LEU A 54 -1.98 4.05 -3.59
C LEU A 54 -2.58 2.91 -4.41
N ALA A 55 -3.54 3.21 -5.27
CA ALA A 55 -4.18 2.24 -6.14
C ALA A 55 -3.72 2.41 -7.60
N PHE A 56 -3.37 1.30 -8.26
CA PHE A 56 -2.88 1.33 -9.63
C PHE A 56 -3.18 0.04 -10.40
N GLY A 57 -3.17 0.13 -11.74
CA GLY A 57 -3.44 -0.99 -12.63
C GLY A 57 -2.30 -2.02 -12.66
N PRO A 58 -2.58 -3.27 -13.05
CA PRO A 58 -1.60 -4.35 -13.06
C PRO A 58 -0.35 -4.05 -13.90
N GLU A 59 -0.50 -3.27 -14.97
CA GLU A 59 0.57 -2.85 -15.88
C GLU A 59 1.64 -1.98 -15.21
N LEU A 60 1.30 -1.30 -14.11
CA LEU A 60 2.22 -0.40 -13.41
C LEU A 60 3.07 -1.12 -12.35
N ILE A 61 2.82 -2.39 -12.04
CA ILE A 61 3.52 -3.10 -10.96
C ILE A 61 5.03 -3.13 -11.16
N GLY A 62 5.49 -3.35 -12.40
CA GLY A 62 6.91 -3.40 -12.74
C GLY A 62 7.64 -2.05 -12.60
N ILE A 63 6.90 -0.96 -12.39
CA ILE A 63 7.45 0.39 -12.24
C ILE A 63 7.27 0.88 -10.79
N VAL A 64 6.05 0.76 -10.25
CA VAL A 64 5.70 1.30 -8.92
C VAL A 64 6.38 0.52 -7.81
N LEU A 65 6.41 -0.82 -7.88
CA LEU A 65 7.03 -1.65 -6.83
C LEU A 65 8.54 -1.35 -6.67
N PRO A 66 9.39 -1.42 -7.72
CA PRO A 66 10.81 -1.12 -7.55
C PRO A 66 11.05 0.34 -7.17
N TRP A 67 10.22 1.28 -7.65
CA TRP A 67 10.34 2.67 -7.24
C TRP A 67 10.05 2.87 -5.75
N LEU A 68 8.98 2.27 -5.21
CA LEU A 68 8.70 2.30 -3.77
C LEU A 68 9.81 1.65 -2.96
N ALA A 69 10.36 0.53 -3.43
CA ALA A 69 11.47 -0.16 -2.75
C ALA A 69 12.70 0.76 -2.56
N LEU A 70 12.98 1.62 -3.53
CA LEU A 70 14.11 2.57 -3.50
C LEU A 70 13.78 3.87 -2.75
N ASN A 71 12.54 4.34 -2.81
CA ASN A 71 12.16 5.70 -2.36
C ASN A 71 11.30 5.72 -1.08
N ARG A 72 10.99 4.58 -0.45
CA ARG A 72 10.17 4.56 0.78
C ARG A 72 10.82 5.24 1.99
N HIS A 73 12.13 5.53 1.95
CA HIS A 73 12.86 6.26 3.00
C HIS A 73 12.60 5.75 4.44
N GLY A 74 12.45 4.43 4.60
CA GLY A 74 12.20 3.80 5.90
C GLY A 74 10.73 3.47 6.20
N LEU A 75 9.76 4.08 5.51
CA LEU A 75 8.34 3.72 5.65
C LEU A 75 8.10 2.24 5.35
N VAL A 76 7.19 1.63 6.09
CA VAL A 76 6.70 0.28 5.77
C VAL A 76 5.67 0.40 4.65
N VAL A 77 5.74 -0.49 3.65
CA VAL A 77 4.74 -0.55 2.60
C VAL A 77 4.16 -1.95 2.55
N PHE A 78 2.84 -2.02 2.71
CA PHE A 78 2.04 -3.22 2.51
C PHE A 78 1.41 -3.16 1.11
N LEU A 79 1.75 -4.11 0.23
CA LEU A 79 1.22 -4.18 -1.12
C LEU A 79 0.45 -5.48 -1.30
N HIS A 80 -0.70 -5.42 -1.96
CA HIS A 80 -1.46 -6.62 -2.32
C HIS A 80 -2.12 -6.46 -3.69
N PRO A 81 -2.36 -7.57 -4.43
CA PRO A 81 -3.20 -7.54 -5.62
C PRO A 81 -4.68 -7.36 -5.25
N ASP A 82 -5.48 -6.92 -6.21
CA ASP A 82 -6.95 -7.07 -6.20
C ASP A 82 -7.32 -8.22 -7.13
N THR A 83 -7.68 -9.36 -6.55
CA THR A 83 -8.18 -10.54 -7.27
C THR A 83 -9.68 -10.76 -7.10
N GLY A 84 -10.31 -10.02 -6.16
CA GLY A 84 -11.67 -10.21 -5.69
C GLY A 84 -11.80 -11.22 -4.54
N ASN A 85 -10.70 -11.65 -3.93
CA ASN A 85 -10.70 -12.39 -2.67
C ASN A 85 -9.87 -11.60 -1.65
N ASP A 86 -10.53 -10.67 -0.97
CA ASP A 86 -9.87 -9.70 -0.10
C ASP A 86 -9.04 -10.37 1.01
N LEU A 87 -9.54 -11.45 1.62
CA LEU A 87 -8.80 -12.16 2.65
C LEU A 87 -7.47 -12.72 2.12
N LEU A 88 -7.50 -13.47 1.00
CA LEU A 88 -6.26 -14.03 0.43
C LEU A 88 -5.34 -12.95 -0.12
N ASP A 89 -5.92 -11.89 -0.68
CA ASP A 89 -5.16 -10.74 -1.17
C ASP A 89 -4.36 -10.12 -0.01
N HIS A 90 -4.94 -10.04 1.19
CA HIS A 90 -4.29 -9.46 2.37
C HIS A 90 -3.44 -10.45 3.18
N THR A 91 -3.54 -11.76 2.95
CA THR A 91 -2.72 -12.78 3.61
C THR A 91 -1.68 -13.39 2.67
N ASP A 92 -2.11 -14.31 1.82
CA ASP A 92 -1.24 -15.23 1.09
C ASP A 92 -0.60 -14.54 -0.11
N HIS A 93 -1.22 -13.48 -0.62
CA HIS A 93 -0.73 -12.67 -1.72
C HIS A 93 -0.05 -11.37 -1.27
N ALA A 94 0.13 -11.18 0.04
CA ALA A 94 0.74 -9.98 0.60
C ALA A 94 2.22 -9.84 0.21
N ILE A 95 2.60 -8.63 -0.16
CA ILE A 95 3.97 -8.24 -0.47
C ILE A 95 4.37 -7.11 0.48
N TRP A 96 5.48 -7.28 1.18
CA TRP A 96 5.94 -6.33 2.19
C TRP A 96 7.30 -5.72 1.82
N MET A 97 7.42 -4.41 2.02
CA MET A 97 8.70 -3.69 2.01
C MET A 97 8.94 -3.07 3.37
N GLY A 98 10.03 -3.45 4.03
CA GLY A 98 10.30 -3.09 5.42
C GLY A 98 9.82 -4.17 6.38
N ALA A 99 9.18 -3.77 7.49
CA ALA A 99 8.66 -4.70 8.48
C ALA A 99 7.31 -5.28 8.05
N ILE A 100 7.06 -6.56 8.38
CA ILE A 100 5.73 -7.17 8.27
C ILE A 100 4.90 -6.72 9.47
N ARG A 101 3.64 -6.33 9.24
CA ARG A 101 2.73 -5.88 10.30
C ARG A 101 1.59 -6.88 10.50
N PRO A 102 1.13 -7.09 11.74
CA PRO A 102 0.00 -7.99 12.02
C PRO A 102 -1.31 -7.31 11.64
N LEU A 103 -1.82 -7.59 10.44
CA LEU A 103 -3.10 -7.06 9.99
C LEU A 103 -4.25 -7.58 10.87
N ASP A 104 -5.28 -6.76 11.06
CA ASP A 104 -6.55 -7.19 11.65
C ASP A 104 -7.38 -7.94 10.61
N LEU A 105 -7.28 -9.27 10.61
CA LEU A 105 -7.98 -10.12 9.65
C LEU A 105 -9.44 -10.38 10.02
N SER A 106 -9.93 -9.90 11.16
CA SER A 106 -11.30 -10.14 11.61
C SER A 106 -12.37 -9.37 10.80
N VAL A 107 -11.94 -8.48 9.91
CA VAL A 107 -12.77 -7.57 9.15
C VAL A 107 -13.16 -8.07 7.75
N PHE A 108 -12.65 -9.23 7.33
CA PHE A 108 -12.92 -9.84 6.01
C PHE A 108 -14.11 -10.81 6.03
#